data_AF-G0WG80-F1
#
_entry.id   AF-G0WG80-F1
#
_cell.length_a   1.000
_cell.length_b   1.000
_cell.length_c   1.000
_cell.angle_alpha   90.00
_cell.angle_beta   90.00
_cell.angle_gamma   90.00
#
_symmetry.space_group_name_H-M   'P 1'
#
loop_
_entity.id
_entity.type
_entity.pdbx_description
1 polymer ?
#
loop_
_entity_poly.entity_id
_entity_poly.type
_entity_poly.pdbx_seq_one_letter_code
_entity_poly.pdbx_strand_id
1 'polypeptide(L)'
;MHTKRQHYEELKSIWNEIERIAFELSGDSKIYKIGADPRDFNVLWRSYIISLNEKHKTSIDKLKQENEIERPSRNSSSFDLGGKEDEELSLFNEMPLEEKIMKVNVFLRTEFYYCYFCNLKYTSEKELFQNCPGIRKIDHE
;
A
#
# COMPACT_ATOMS: atom_id res chain seq x y z
N MET A 1 21.19 -16.00 14.77
CA MET A 1 21.00 -16.46 13.38
C MET A 1 19.63 -16.02 12.91
N HIS A 2 19.57 -15.02 12.04
CA HIS A 2 18.31 -14.54 11.47
C HIS A 2 17.85 -15.54 10.40
N THR A 3 16.64 -16.08 10.54
CA THR A 3 16.12 -17.09 9.59
C THR A 3 15.56 -16.40 8.34
N LYS A 4 15.55 -17.10 7.19
CA LYS A 4 14.90 -16.60 5.96
C LYS A 4 13.44 -16.19 6.19
N ARG A 5 12.73 -16.91 7.06
CA ARG A 5 11.35 -16.60 7.45
C ARG A 5 11.27 -15.28 8.20
N GLN A 6 12.13 -15.06 9.19
CA GLN A 6 12.15 -13.80 9.95
C GLN A 6 12.43 -12.60 9.05
N HIS A 7 13.36 -12.74 8.10
CA HIS A 7 13.66 -11.68 7.14
C HIS A 7 12.47 -11.34 6.25
N TYR A 8 11.77 -12.36 5.72
CA TYR A 8 10.58 -12.15 4.91
C TYR A 8 9.47 -11.45 5.67
N GLU A 9 9.20 -11.83 6.93
CA GLU A 9 8.20 -11.17 7.77
C GLU A 9 8.56 -9.71 8.07
N GLU A 10 9.84 -9.42 8.28
CA GLU A 10 10.33 -8.06 8.46
C GLU A 10 10.08 -7.20 7.21
N LEU A 11 10.45 -7.71 6.03
CA LEU A 11 10.21 -7.01 4.76
C LEU A 11 8.73 -6.83 4.49
N LYS A 12 7.92 -7.83 4.81
CA LYS A 12 6.46 -7.74 4.67
C LYS A 12 5.87 -6.68 5.60
N SER A 13 6.38 -6.56 6.82
CA SER A 13 5.98 -5.49 7.74
C SER A 13 6.34 -4.11 7.19
N ILE A 14 7.58 -3.95 6.70
CA ILE A 14 8.05 -2.71 6.07
C ILE A 14 7.18 -2.37 4.85
N TRP A 15 6.90 -3.36 4.00
CA TRP A 15 6.08 -3.20 2.81
C TRP A 15 4.68 -2.65 3.14
N ASN A 16 3.99 -3.27 4.10
CA ASN A 16 2.65 -2.82 4.50
C ASN A 16 2.65 -1.37 5.02
N GLU A 17 3.70 -0.98 5.73
CA GLU A 17 3.80 0.37 6.29
C GLU A 17 4.15 1.41 5.24
N ILE A 18 5.12 1.11 4.36
CA ILE A 18 5.59 2.06 3.36
C ILE A 18 4.51 2.33 2.29
N GLU A 19 3.69 1.34 1.93
CA GLU A 19 2.52 1.54 1.06
C GLU A 19 1.53 2.54 1.67
N ARG A 20 1.19 2.35 2.94
CA ARG A 20 0.27 3.25 3.67
C ARG A 20 0.83 4.67 3.71
N ILE A 21 2.12 4.82 4.03
CA ILE A 21 2.78 6.15 4.09
C ILE A 21 2.76 6.82 2.71
N ALA A 22 3.06 6.08 1.64
CA ALA A 22 3.02 6.61 0.29
C ALA A 22 1.62 7.09 -0.11
N PHE A 23 0.60 6.29 0.19
CA PHE A 23 -0.81 6.65 -0.03
C PHE A 23 -1.26 7.88 0.78
N GLU A 24 -0.75 8.05 2.00
CA GLU A 24 -1.05 9.23 2.83
C GLU A 24 -0.33 10.49 2.32
N LEU A 25 0.98 10.39 2.04
CA LEU A 25 1.81 11.52 1.61
C LEU A 25 1.47 12.00 0.19
N SER A 26 1.05 11.10 -0.70
CA SER A 26 0.55 11.47 -2.04
C SER A 26 -0.73 12.30 -1.99
N GLY A 27 -1.47 12.22 -0.88
CA GLY A 27 -2.79 12.83 -0.75
C GLY A 27 -3.90 11.97 -1.35
N ASP A 28 -3.60 10.78 -1.87
CA ASP A 28 -4.59 9.83 -2.40
C ASP A 28 -5.62 9.42 -1.34
N SER A 29 -5.18 9.36 -0.08
CA SER A 29 -6.05 9.20 1.09
C SER A 29 -7.25 10.17 1.15
N LYS A 30 -7.12 11.37 0.56
CA LYS A 30 -8.19 12.39 0.56
C LYS A 30 -9.21 12.18 -0.55
N ILE A 31 -8.83 11.53 -1.64
CA ILE A 31 -9.70 11.30 -2.81
C ILE A 31 -10.25 9.87 -2.85
N TYR A 32 -9.62 8.95 -2.12
CA TYR A 32 -10.07 7.56 -2.01
C TYR A 32 -11.50 7.47 -1.47
N LYS A 33 -12.28 6.60 -2.11
CA LYS A 33 -13.64 6.24 -1.72
C LYS A 33 -13.74 4.73 -1.62
N ILE A 34 -14.59 4.25 -0.74
CA ILE A 34 -14.83 2.81 -0.57
C ILE A 34 -15.28 2.22 -1.92
N GLY A 35 -14.59 1.18 -2.38
CA GLY A 35 -14.86 0.54 -3.66
C GLY A 35 -14.28 1.27 -4.86
N ALA A 36 -13.40 2.27 -4.66
CA ALA A 36 -12.67 2.89 -5.76
C ALA A 36 -11.82 1.86 -6.51
N ASP A 37 -11.67 2.06 -7.81
CA ASP A 37 -10.85 1.22 -8.67
C ASP A 37 -9.36 1.45 -8.31
N PRO A 38 -8.60 0.41 -7.90
CA PRO A 38 -7.18 0.55 -7.60
C PRO A 38 -6.38 1.19 -8.76
N ARG A 39 -6.83 1.02 -10.01
CA ARG A 39 -6.17 1.57 -11.20
C ARG A 39 -6.22 3.09 -11.29
N ASP A 40 -7.12 3.73 -10.55
CA ASP A 40 -7.17 5.19 -10.42
C ASP A 40 -6.00 5.75 -9.58
N PHE A 41 -5.20 4.87 -8.98
CA PHE A 41 -4.10 5.20 -8.09
C PHE A 41 -2.77 4.65 -8.61
N ASN A 42 -1.68 5.13 -8.02
CA ASN A 42 -0.33 4.68 -8.37
C ASN A 42 -0.15 3.19 -8.04
N VAL A 43 0.40 2.42 -8.99
CA VAL A 43 0.69 0.98 -8.85
C VAL A 43 1.47 0.65 -7.57
N LEU A 44 2.31 1.57 -7.11
CA LEU A 44 3.17 1.44 -5.92
C LEU A 44 2.40 1.17 -4.60
N TRP A 45 1.11 1.50 -4.52
CA TRP A 45 0.26 1.25 -3.34
C TRP A 45 -1.14 0.71 -3.71
N ARG A 46 -1.31 0.11 -4.90
CA ARG A 46 -2.58 -0.51 -5.31
C ARG A 46 -2.95 -1.72 -4.45
N SER A 47 -1.97 -2.52 -4.03
CA SER A 47 -2.20 -3.65 -3.11
C SER A 47 -2.79 -3.15 -1.79
N TYR A 48 -2.33 -2.02 -1.28
CA TYR A 48 -2.92 -1.39 -0.10
C TYR A 48 -4.38 -1.00 -0.32
N ILE A 49 -4.74 -0.38 -1.45
CA ILE A 49 -6.12 0.00 -1.79
C ILE A 49 -7.04 -1.23 -1.91
N ILE A 50 -6.56 -2.29 -2.56
CA ILE A 50 -7.28 -3.58 -2.62
C ILE A 50 -7.58 -4.08 -1.21
N SER A 51 -6.58 -4.07 -0.32
CA SER A 51 -6.75 -4.50 1.06
C SER A 51 -7.76 -3.63 1.84
N LEU A 52 -7.84 -2.33 1.55
CA LEU A 52 -8.84 -1.44 2.14
C LEU A 52 -10.25 -1.82 1.66
N ASN A 53 -10.43 -2.00 0.36
CA ASN A 53 -11.70 -2.41 -0.23
C ASN A 53 -12.20 -3.75 0.34
N GLU A 54 -11.30 -4.74 0.48
CA GLU A 54 -11.60 -6.04 1.06
C GLU A 54 -12.02 -5.97 2.53
N LYS A 55 -11.32 -5.15 3.33
CA LYS A 55 -11.67 -4.91 4.74
C LYS A 55 -13.07 -4.30 4.86
N HIS A 56 -13.38 -3.29 4.05
CA HIS A 56 -14.71 -2.67 4.05
C HIS A 56 -15.81 -3.66 3.64
N LYS A 57 -15.58 -4.46 2.60
CA LYS A 57 -16.51 -5.51 2.18
C LYS A 57 -16.78 -6.49 3.32
N THR A 58 -15.72 -6.97 3.97
CA THR A 58 -15.83 -7.89 5.12
C THR A 58 -16.61 -7.27 6.28
N SER A 59 -16.40 -5.99 6.57
CA SER A 59 -17.16 -5.27 7.60
C SER A 59 -18.64 -5.12 7.24
N ILE A 60 -18.95 -4.81 5.98
CA ILE A 60 -20.34 -4.71 5.48
C ILE A 60 -21.04 -6.07 5.55
N ASP A 61 -20.36 -7.13 5.14
CA ASP A 61 -20.93 -8.48 5.14
C ASP A 61 -21.21 -8.98 6.56
N LYS A 62 -20.32 -8.69 7.53
CA LYS A 62 -20.58 -8.95 8.95
C LYS A 62 -21.80 -8.21 9.49
N LEU A 63 -21.93 -6.92 9.17
CA LEU A 63 -23.09 -6.12 9.59
C LEU A 63 -24.40 -6.65 8.99
N LYS A 64 -24.40 -7.10 7.73
CA LYS A 64 -25.58 -7.73 7.12
C LYS A 64 -25.96 -9.03 7.84
N GLN A 65 -24.98 -9.86 8.15
CA GLN A 65 -25.20 -11.14 8.84
C GLN A 65 -25.73 -10.95 10.28
N GLU A 66 -25.33 -9.86 10.96
CA GLU A 66 -25.85 -9.48 12.28
C GLU A 66 -27.28 -8.89 12.22
N ASN A 67 -27.66 -8.26 11.10
CA ASN A 67 -29.00 -7.67 10.91
C ASN A 67 -30.01 -8.62 10.22
N GLU A 68 -29.57 -9.73 9.61
CA GLU A 68 -30.42 -10.74 8.94
C GLU A 68 -31.01 -11.82 9.88
N ILE A 69 -31.36 -11.48 11.12
CA ILE A 69 -32.29 -12.29 11.93
C ILE A 69 -33.77 -12.02 11.56
N GLU A 70 -34.11 -10.99 10.77
CA GLU A 70 -35.48 -10.84 10.24
C GLU A 70 -35.55 -10.38 8.76
N ARG A 71 -35.92 -11.35 7.90
CA ARG A 71 -36.63 -11.27 6.60
C ARG A 71 -35.82 -11.32 5.28
N PRO A 72 -36.30 -12.10 4.29
CA PRO A 72 -35.55 -12.36 3.07
C PRO A 72 -35.82 -11.35 1.94
N SER A 73 -34.75 -11.12 1.16
CA SER A 73 -34.74 -10.76 -0.25
C SER A 73 -35.06 -9.30 -0.63
N ARG A 74 -34.02 -8.57 -1.07
CA ARG A 74 -33.89 -8.19 -2.49
C ARG A 74 -32.56 -7.48 -2.81
N ASN A 75 -31.99 -7.95 -3.93
CA ASN A 75 -31.03 -7.31 -4.81
C ASN A 75 -29.65 -6.96 -4.23
N SER A 76 -28.79 -7.98 -4.20
CA SER A 76 -27.34 -7.80 -4.27
C SER A 76 -26.99 -7.11 -5.59
N SER A 77 -26.73 -5.80 -5.55
CA SER A 77 -25.99 -5.13 -6.61
C SER A 77 -24.56 -5.67 -6.55
N SER A 78 -24.31 -6.68 -7.38
CA SER A 78 -22.97 -7.10 -7.73
C SER A 78 -22.23 -5.85 -8.21
N PHE A 79 -21.27 -5.37 -7.40
CA PHE A 79 -20.26 -4.47 -7.90
C PHE A 79 -19.48 -5.28 -8.92
N ASP A 80 -19.87 -5.15 -10.18
CA ASP A 80 -19.10 -5.60 -11.33
C ASP A 80 -17.83 -4.76 -11.36
N LEU A 81 -16.84 -5.19 -10.58
CA LEU A 81 -15.46 -4.72 -10.65
C LEU A 81 -14.92 -5.27 -11.97
N GLY A 82 -15.29 -4.59 -13.06
CA GLY A 82 -15.01 -4.99 -14.44
C GLY A 82 -13.60 -5.57 -14.57
N GLY A 83 -13.58 -6.90 -14.74
CA GLY A 83 -12.41 -7.76 -14.76
C GLY A 83 -11.56 -7.51 -16.00
N LYS A 84 -10.86 -6.38 -16.03
CA LYS A 84 -9.62 -6.28 -16.78
C LYS A 84 -8.51 -6.55 -15.80
N GLU A 85 -7.74 -7.60 -16.05
CA GLU A 85 -6.53 -7.94 -15.32
C GLU A 85 -5.63 -6.69 -15.25
N ASP A 86 -5.20 -6.31 -14.06
CA ASP A 86 -4.24 -5.21 -13.87
C ASP A 86 -2.84 -5.75 -14.15
N GLU A 87 -2.47 -5.79 -15.44
CA GLU A 87 -1.16 -6.28 -15.90
C GLU A 87 0.00 -5.51 -15.23
N GLU A 88 -0.16 -4.21 -15.01
CA GLU A 88 0.84 -3.35 -14.36
C GLU A 88 1.06 -3.81 -12.91
N LEU A 89 -0.02 -4.05 -12.16
CA LEU A 89 0.06 -4.57 -10.80
C LEU A 89 0.55 -6.02 -10.76
N SER A 90 0.24 -6.84 -11.77
CA SER A 90 0.75 -8.21 -11.87
C SER A 90 2.27 -8.21 -12.02
N LEU A 91 2.80 -7.45 -12.99
CA LEU A 91 4.23 -7.28 -13.19
C LEU A 91 4.90 -6.67 -11.95
N PHE A 92 4.24 -5.71 -11.31
CA PHE A 92 4.74 -5.13 -10.07
C PHE A 92 4.82 -6.20 -8.96
N ASN A 93 3.81 -7.05 -8.84
CA ASN A 93 3.70 -8.07 -7.80
C ASN A 93 4.71 -9.22 -7.95
N GLU A 94 5.20 -9.48 -9.15
CA GLU A 94 6.26 -10.47 -9.41
C GLU A 94 7.63 -10.06 -8.85
N MET A 95 7.84 -8.76 -8.57
CA MET A 95 9.10 -8.28 -8.00
C MET A 95 9.32 -8.73 -6.55
N PRO A 96 10.58 -8.95 -6.13
CA PRO A 96 10.93 -9.16 -4.73
C PRO A 96 10.45 -8.01 -3.83
N LEU A 97 10.13 -8.31 -2.57
CA LEU A 97 9.66 -7.29 -1.61
C LEU A 97 10.67 -6.17 -1.44
N GLU A 98 11.96 -6.49 -1.41
CA GLU A 98 13.06 -5.54 -1.29
C GLU A 98 13.07 -4.54 -2.44
N GLU A 99 12.80 -4.99 -3.66
CA GLU A 99 12.73 -4.12 -4.84
C GLU A 99 11.49 -3.24 -4.81
N LYS A 100 10.35 -3.79 -4.40
CA LYS A 100 9.12 -3.02 -4.21
C LYS A 100 9.30 -1.92 -3.16
N ILE A 101 9.85 -2.26 -1.99
CA ILE A 101 10.16 -1.31 -0.91
C ILE A 101 11.12 -0.23 -1.42
N MET A 102 12.16 -0.61 -2.17
CA MET A 102 13.10 0.35 -2.74
C MET A 102 12.41 1.32 -3.72
N LYS A 103 11.53 0.83 -4.60
CA LYS A 103 10.78 1.68 -5.54
C LYS A 103 9.87 2.67 -4.82
N VAL A 104 9.14 2.24 -3.79
CA VAL A 104 8.30 3.15 -2.99
C VAL A 104 9.17 4.15 -2.23
N ASN A 105 10.27 3.72 -1.61
CA ASN A 105 11.17 4.62 -0.91
C ASN A 105 11.80 5.65 -1.86
N VAL A 106 12.19 5.26 -3.08
CA VAL A 106 12.69 6.19 -4.10
C VAL A 106 11.61 7.22 -4.46
N PHE A 107 10.37 6.79 -4.69
CA PHE A 107 9.25 7.70 -4.94
C PHE A 107 9.07 8.71 -3.79
N LEU A 108 9.06 8.24 -2.55
CA LEU A 108 8.94 9.09 -1.37
C LEU A 108 10.07 10.12 -1.24
N ARG A 109 11.29 9.74 -1.59
CA ARG A 109 12.46 10.62 -1.55
C ARG A 109 12.41 11.68 -2.63
N THR A 110 11.99 11.31 -3.84
CA THR A 110 11.93 12.23 -4.99
C THR A 110 10.80 13.23 -4.84
N GLU A 111 9.60 12.76 -4.50
CA GLU A 111 8.39 13.60 -4.49
C GLU A 111 8.22 14.39 -3.18
N PHE A 112 8.66 13.81 -2.05
CA PHE A 112 8.37 14.38 -0.73
C PHE A 112 9.61 14.66 0.10
N TYR A 113 10.82 14.41 -0.43
CA TYR A 113 12.06 14.42 0.34
C TYR A 113 11.92 13.63 1.65
N TYR A 114 11.24 12.49 1.58
CA TYR A 114 10.99 11.63 2.74
C TYR A 114 11.77 10.33 2.60
N CYS A 115 12.54 9.96 3.63
CA CYS A 115 13.13 8.62 3.71
C CYS A 115 12.38 7.79 4.73
N TYR A 116 11.83 6.65 4.28
CA TYR A 116 11.13 5.71 5.17
C TYR A 116 12.04 5.18 6.28
N PHE A 117 13.27 4.77 5.93
CA PHE A 117 14.19 4.17 6.90
C PHE A 117 14.73 5.16 7.93
N CYS A 118 14.88 6.44 7.57
CA CYS A 118 15.20 7.50 8.55
C CYS A 118 13.97 7.95 9.35
N ASN A 119 12.76 7.62 8.88
CA ASN A 119 11.49 8.16 9.36
C ASN A 119 11.50 9.71 9.44
N LEU A 120 12.09 10.35 8.42
CA LEU A 120 12.34 11.79 8.41
C LEU A 120 11.98 12.39 7.05
N LYS A 121 11.30 13.54 7.09
CA LYS A 121 11.10 14.43 5.95
C LYS A 121 12.15 15.54 5.99
N TYR A 122 12.90 15.66 4.91
CA TYR A 122 13.89 16.70 4.70
C TYR A 122 13.24 17.93 4.07
N THR A 123 13.88 19.09 4.22
CA THR A 123 13.41 20.36 3.65
C THR A 123 13.73 20.50 2.17
N SER A 124 14.75 19.78 1.69
CA SER A 124 15.18 19.81 0.29
C SER A 124 15.88 18.53 -0.12
N GLU A 125 15.97 18.31 -1.43
CA GLU A 125 16.78 17.22 -2.02
C GLU A 125 18.24 17.27 -1.55
N LYS A 126 18.84 18.46 -1.47
CA LYS A 126 20.23 18.62 -1.02
C LYS A 126 20.41 18.12 0.41
N GLU A 127 19.49 18.48 1.30
CA GLU A 127 19.54 18.04 2.70
C GLU A 127 19.38 16.52 2.80
N LEU A 128 18.46 15.96 2.03
CA LEU A 128 18.27 14.51 1.95
C LEU A 128 19.54 13.80 1.49
N PHE A 129 20.22 14.29 0.46
CA PHE A 129 21.46 13.70 -0.04
C PHE A 129 22.62 13.79 0.96
N GLN A 130 22.69 14.89 1.72
CA GLN A 130 23.77 15.11 2.68
C GLN A 130 23.58 14.33 4.00
N ASN A 131 22.33 14.14 4.42
CA ASN A 131 22.03 13.63 5.76
C ASN A 131 21.48 12.20 5.78
N CYS A 132 21.01 11.67 4.64
CA CYS A 132 20.51 10.30 4.56
C CYS A 132 21.61 9.34 4.10
N PRO A 133 21.86 8.23 4.83
CA PRO A 133 22.99 7.34 4.54
C PRO A 133 22.81 6.50 3.27
N GLY A 134 21.58 6.32 2.79
CA GLY A 134 21.32 5.66 1.51
C GLY A 134 19.85 5.46 1.20
N ILE A 135 19.54 4.57 0.27
CA ILE A 135 18.17 4.30 -0.20
C ILE A 135 17.63 2.94 0.27
N ARG A 136 18.52 2.04 0.70
CA ARG A 136 18.19 0.68 1.14
C ARG A 136 18.16 0.60 2.65
N LYS A 137 17.45 -0.39 3.18
CA LYS A 137 17.42 -0.66 4.62
C LYS A 137 18.82 -0.80 5.22
N ILE A 138 19.69 -1.58 4.56
CA ILE A 138 21.05 -1.85 5.02
C ILE A 138 21.94 -0.60 5.14
N ASP A 139 21.61 0.48 4.43
CA ASP A 139 22.33 1.74 4.54
C ASP A 139 22.04 2.45 5.89
N HIS A 140 21.03 1.99 6.63
CA HIS A 140 20.52 2.59 7.87
C HIS A 140 20.68 1.67 9.09
N GLU A 141 21.34 0.51 8.94
CA GLU A 141 21.70 -0.42 10.01
C GLU A 141 23.08 -0.08 10.59
#